data_AF-A0A960J2D2-F1
#
_entry.id   AF-A0A960J2D2-F1
#
_cell.length_a   1.000
_cell.length_b   1.000
_cell.length_c   1.000
_cell.angle_alpha   90.00
_cell.angle_beta   90.00
_cell.angle_gamma   90.00
#
_symmetry.space_group_name_H-M   'P 1'
#
loop_
_entity.id
_entity.type
_entity.pdbx_description
1 polymer ?
#
loop_
_entity_poly.entity_id
_entity_poly.type
_entity_poly.pdbx_seq_one_letter_code
_entity_poly.pdbx_strand_id
1 'polypeptide(L)'
;MARRDPSAPFCSDTSRSLGEPLTATASRVDEWLLVEWSGAWGRHALTESDLPAPLADRLDTFDRAPRSKAILVRKGFRDDGGPTLVVRARSTVGDERIDLRHADGADDTLTATRAALSPGRPHPARFLAVCTNGRHDACCANQGRPLVRALRARGEGP
;
A
#
# COMPACT_ATOMS: atom_id res chain seq x y z
N MET A 1 -15.16 -19.73 7.33
CA MET A 1 -14.04 -18.90 7.83
C MET A 1 -14.36 -18.49 9.26
N ALA A 2 -13.55 -18.91 10.25
CA ALA A 2 -13.84 -18.65 11.65
C ALA A 2 -13.73 -17.14 11.94
N ARG A 3 -14.80 -16.55 12.49
CA ARG A 3 -14.73 -15.19 13.02
C ARG A 3 -13.79 -15.21 14.23
N ARG A 4 -12.93 -14.19 14.36
CA ARG A 4 -12.12 -14.01 15.57
C ARG A 4 -13.06 -13.93 16.78
N ASP A 5 -12.70 -14.61 17.85
CA ASP A 5 -13.37 -14.44 19.14
C ASP A 5 -13.23 -12.98 19.59
N PRO A 6 -14.34 -12.22 19.74
CA PRO A 6 -14.28 -10.83 20.16
C PRO A 6 -13.68 -10.64 21.57
N SER A 7 -13.63 -11.70 22.39
CA SER A 7 -13.03 -11.68 23.73
C SER A 7 -11.51 -11.92 23.75
N ALA A 8 -10.94 -12.49 22.68
CA ALA A 8 -9.49 -12.68 22.61
C ALA A 8 -8.78 -11.32 22.45
N PRO A 9 -7.63 -11.08 23.11
CA PRO A 9 -6.84 -9.86 22.90
C PRO A 9 -6.24 -9.80 21.48
N PHE A 10 -5.85 -8.61 21.01
CA PHE A 10 -5.15 -8.49 19.73
C PHE A 10 -3.70 -8.92 19.91
N CYS A 11 -3.11 -9.60 18.92
CA CYS A 11 -1.73 -10.08 19.05
C CYS A 11 -0.74 -8.93 19.29
N SER A 12 -0.99 -7.75 18.72
CA SER A 12 -0.18 -6.55 18.98
C SER A 12 -0.24 -6.07 20.43
N ASP A 13 -1.39 -6.24 21.08
CA ASP A 13 -1.58 -5.82 22.48
C ASP A 13 -0.87 -6.81 23.41
N THR A 14 -1.00 -8.11 23.12
CA THR A 14 -0.27 -9.17 23.85
C THR A 14 1.25 -8.98 23.71
N SER A 15 1.76 -8.82 22.49
CA SER A 15 3.19 -8.59 22.21
C SER A 15 3.73 -7.39 22.98
N ARG A 16 2.99 -6.26 22.98
CA ARG A 16 3.34 -5.07 23.76
C ARG A 16 3.34 -5.34 25.26
N SER A 17 2.36 -6.07 25.78
CA SER A 17 2.27 -6.38 27.22
C SER A 17 3.42 -7.26 27.71
N LEU A 18 3.98 -8.08 26.82
CA LEU A 18 5.14 -8.93 27.09
C LEU A 18 6.47 -8.20 26.90
N GLY A 19 6.45 -6.95 26.43
CA GLY A 19 7.66 -6.17 26.17
C GLY A 19 8.50 -6.72 25.01
N GLU A 20 7.86 -7.39 24.04
CA GLU A 20 8.57 -7.90 22.87
C GLU A 20 9.19 -6.76 22.05
N PRO A 21 10.40 -6.96 21.49
CA PRO A 21 11.04 -5.95 20.67
C PRO A 21 10.28 -5.76 19.34
N LEU A 22 10.23 -4.52 18.84
CA LEU A 22 9.64 -4.22 17.53
C LEU A 22 10.50 -4.72 16.35
N THR A 23 11.77 -5.04 16.60
CA THR A 23 12.68 -5.54 15.56
C THR A 23 12.27 -6.94 15.16
N ALA A 24 11.87 -7.09 13.91
CA ALA A 24 11.46 -8.36 13.32
C ALA A 24 12.03 -8.49 11.90
N THR A 25 11.81 -9.65 11.28
CA THR A 25 12.09 -9.83 9.85
C THR A 25 11.04 -9.10 9.01
N ALA A 26 11.47 -8.52 7.90
CA ALA A 26 10.61 -7.89 6.91
C ALA A 26 10.90 -8.45 5.52
N SER A 27 9.91 -8.38 4.63
CA SER A 27 10.11 -8.71 3.22
C SER A 27 11.19 -7.82 2.61
N ARG A 28 12.09 -8.41 1.81
CA ARG A 28 13.06 -7.66 1.01
C ARG A 28 12.44 -7.30 -0.33
N VAL A 29 12.10 -6.02 -0.49
CA VAL A 29 11.49 -5.46 -1.70
C VAL A 29 12.40 -4.37 -2.24
N ASP A 30 12.67 -4.42 -3.53
CA ASP A 30 13.40 -3.40 -4.28
C ASP A 30 12.46 -2.60 -5.17
N GLU A 31 11.50 -3.27 -5.81
CA GLU A 31 10.62 -2.70 -6.82
C GLU A 31 9.20 -2.58 -6.28
N TRP A 32 8.64 -1.39 -6.34
CA TRP A 32 7.32 -1.08 -5.83
C TRP A 32 6.42 -0.56 -6.94
N LEU A 33 5.16 -1.00 -6.90
CA LEU A 33 4.08 -0.47 -7.72
C LEU A 33 2.86 -0.22 -6.81
N LEU A 34 2.57 1.04 -6.54
CA LEU A 34 1.41 1.43 -5.74
C LEU A 34 0.35 1.97 -6.68
N VAL A 35 -0.89 1.54 -6.49
CA VAL A 35 -2.03 2.07 -7.23
C VAL A 35 -3.09 2.53 -6.24
N GLU A 36 -3.50 3.78 -6.36
CA GLU A 36 -4.64 4.28 -5.62
C GLU A 36 -5.92 3.55 -6.06
N TRP A 37 -6.68 3.07 -5.09
CA TRP A 37 -7.97 2.44 -5.37
C TRP A 37 -8.96 2.66 -4.23
N SER A 38 -10.08 3.34 -4.52
CA SER A 38 -11.12 3.68 -3.55
C SER A 38 -12.08 2.52 -3.26
N GLY A 39 -12.19 1.55 -4.16
CA GLY A 39 -13.10 0.40 -4.08
C GLY A 39 -12.88 -0.53 -2.89
N ALA A 40 -13.77 -1.50 -2.68
CA ALA A 40 -13.70 -2.39 -1.52
C ALA A 40 -12.53 -3.38 -1.62
N TRP A 41 -11.85 -3.65 -0.50
CA TRP A 41 -10.74 -4.61 -0.46
C TRP A 41 -11.04 -5.78 0.49
N GLY A 42 -10.70 -6.98 0.06
CA GLY A 42 -10.65 -8.21 0.83
C GLY A 42 -9.35 -8.38 1.61
N ARG A 43 -9.10 -9.62 2.04
CA ARG A 43 -7.86 -10.01 2.74
C ARG A 43 -6.65 -9.89 1.82
N HIS A 44 -6.80 -10.31 0.57
CA HIS A 44 -5.78 -10.20 -0.49
C HIS A 44 -6.19 -9.11 -1.48
N ALA A 45 -5.84 -7.84 -1.19
CA ALA A 45 -6.42 -6.69 -1.89
C ALA A 45 -6.30 -6.71 -3.43
N LEU A 46 -5.22 -7.28 -3.99
CA LEU A 46 -5.03 -7.37 -5.44
C LEU A 46 -6.01 -8.34 -6.12
N THR A 47 -6.37 -9.43 -5.44
CA THR A 47 -7.22 -10.50 -5.99
C THR A 47 -8.66 -10.47 -5.44
N GLU A 48 -8.87 -9.75 -4.33
CA GLU A 48 -10.16 -9.58 -3.67
C GLU A 48 -10.54 -8.10 -3.66
N SER A 49 -10.65 -7.49 -4.84
CA SER A 49 -11.17 -6.14 -5.02
C SER A 49 -12.03 -6.07 -6.28
N ASP A 50 -12.66 -4.93 -6.48
CA ASP A 50 -13.43 -4.57 -7.68
C ASP A 50 -12.54 -3.96 -8.79
N LEU A 51 -11.24 -4.26 -8.77
CA LEU A 51 -10.33 -3.86 -9.85
C LEU A 51 -10.80 -4.43 -11.20
N PRO A 52 -10.71 -3.65 -12.29
CA PRO A 52 -10.84 -4.18 -13.63
C PRO A 52 -9.82 -5.31 -13.85
N ALA A 53 -10.25 -6.42 -14.47
CA ALA A 53 -9.43 -7.62 -14.66
C ALA A 53 -8.03 -7.33 -15.25
N PRO A 54 -7.90 -6.51 -16.31
CA PRO A 54 -6.59 -6.18 -16.88
C PRO A 54 -5.64 -5.48 -15.91
N LEU A 55 -6.17 -4.67 -14.99
CA LEU A 55 -5.40 -3.99 -13.95
C LEU A 55 -5.02 -4.97 -12.84
N ALA A 56 -5.95 -5.82 -12.39
CA ALA A 56 -5.68 -6.86 -11.40
C ALA A 56 -4.55 -7.81 -11.88
N ASP A 57 -4.64 -8.30 -13.12
CA ASP A 57 -3.65 -9.20 -13.72
C ASP A 57 -2.27 -8.53 -13.81
N ARG A 58 -2.24 -7.24 -14.18
CA ARG A 58 -1.00 -6.46 -14.27
C ARG A 58 -0.31 -6.32 -12.92
N LEU A 59 -1.08 -6.10 -11.85
CA LEU A 59 -0.58 -5.95 -10.48
C LEU A 59 -0.14 -7.29 -9.90
N ASP A 60 -0.92 -8.36 -10.09
CA ASP A 60 -0.55 -9.72 -9.64
C ASP A 60 0.74 -10.20 -10.34
N THR A 61 0.85 -9.97 -11.66
CA THR A 61 2.09 -10.27 -12.40
C THR A 61 3.30 -9.52 -11.85
N PHE A 62 3.12 -8.25 -11.44
CA PHE A 62 4.19 -7.48 -10.82
C PHE A 62 4.56 -8.01 -9.42
N ASP A 63 3.57 -8.35 -8.59
CA ASP A 63 3.78 -8.83 -7.21
C ASP A 63 4.50 -10.19 -7.17
N ARG A 64 4.37 -11.00 -8.22
CA ARG A 64 5.06 -12.30 -8.35
C ARG A 64 6.52 -12.18 -8.79
N ALA A 65 6.95 -11.03 -9.29
CA ALA A 65 8.34 -10.84 -9.71
C ALA A 65 9.28 -10.82 -8.49
N PRO A 66 10.55 -11.26 -8.64
CA PRO A 66 11.51 -11.23 -7.55
C PRO A 66 11.66 -9.83 -6.94
N ARG A 67 11.69 -9.76 -5.61
CA ARG A 67 11.87 -8.52 -4.83
C ARG A 67 10.91 -7.39 -5.25
N SER A 68 9.74 -7.74 -5.75
CA SER A 68 8.73 -6.78 -6.22
C SER A 68 7.51 -6.82 -5.31
N LYS A 69 6.84 -5.67 -5.16
CA LYS A 69 5.60 -5.57 -4.40
C LYS A 69 4.61 -4.63 -5.10
N ALA A 70 3.45 -5.17 -5.46
CA ALA A 70 2.29 -4.36 -5.82
C ALA A 70 1.40 -4.18 -4.58
N ILE A 71 0.96 -2.95 -4.32
CA ILE A 71 0.00 -2.68 -3.23
C ILE A 71 -1.06 -1.67 -3.69
N LEU A 72 -2.27 -1.82 -3.16
CA LEU A 72 -3.28 -0.78 -3.27
C LEU A 72 -3.13 0.23 -2.14
N VAL A 73 -3.27 1.50 -2.47
CA VAL A 73 -3.26 2.60 -1.51
C VAL A 73 -4.57 3.38 -1.55
N ARG A 74 -4.87 4.08 -0.48
CA ARG A 74 -6.03 4.98 -0.38
C ARG A 74 -5.53 6.39 -0.12
N LYS A 75 -5.84 7.32 -1.02
CA LYS A 75 -5.68 8.76 -0.79
C LYS A 75 -6.60 9.26 0.32
N GLY A 76 -7.79 8.69 0.46
CA GLY A 76 -8.77 9.03 1.48
C GLY A 76 -9.77 7.93 1.80
N PHE A 77 -10.68 8.20 2.74
CA PHE A 77 -11.82 7.31 3.04
C PHE A 77 -13.01 7.52 2.09
N ARG A 78 -12.95 8.56 1.26
CA ARG A 78 -13.97 8.89 0.26
C ARG A 78 -13.28 9.01 -1.09
N ASP A 79 -13.99 8.56 -2.12
CA ASP A 79 -13.65 8.84 -3.51
C ASP A 79 -14.00 10.31 -3.80
N ASP A 80 -13.03 11.09 -4.25
CA ASP A 80 -13.21 12.48 -4.65
C ASP A 80 -13.43 12.63 -6.17
N GLY A 81 -13.43 11.52 -6.91
CA GLY A 81 -13.50 11.51 -8.37
C GLY A 81 -12.26 12.10 -9.05
N GLY A 82 -11.18 12.31 -8.30
CA GLY A 82 -9.92 12.80 -8.83
C GLY A 82 -9.14 11.73 -9.61
N PRO A 83 -8.04 12.12 -10.26
CA PRO A 83 -7.19 11.18 -10.98
C PRO A 83 -6.56 10.17 -10.02
N THR A 84 -6.43 8.94 -10.50
CA THR A 84 -5.78 7.84 -9.79
C THR A 84 -4.27 8.10 -9.68
N LEU A 85 -3.72 8.07 -8.46
CA LEU A 85 -2.27 8.06 -8.26
C LEU A 85 -1.69 6.67 -8.55
N VAL A 86 -0.70 6.62 -9.43
CA VAL A 86 0.16 5.45 -9.66
C VAL A 86 1.59 5.81 -9.28
N VAL A 87 2.18 5.03 -8.39
CA VAL A 87 3.56 5.21 -7.94
C VAL A 87 4.40 4.03 -8.39
N ARG A 88 5.50 4.30 -9.09
CA ARG A 88 6.60 3.35 -9.22
C ARG A 88 7.75 3.80 -8.35
N ALA A 89 8.34 2.88 -7.59
CA ALA A 89 9.50 3.19 -6.80
C ALA A 89 10.54 2.07 -6.79
N ARG A 90 11.80 2.47 -6.64
CA ARG A 90 12.91 1.61 -6.31
C ARG A 90 13.44 1.98 -4.93
N SER A 91 13.64 0.99 -4.06
CA SER A 91 14.15 1.17 -2.69
C SER A 91 15.48 0.46 -2.43
N THR A 92 16.24 0.17 -3.50
CA THR A 92 17.61 -0.33 -3.37
C THR A 92 18.50 0.77 -2.80
N VAL A 93 19.28 0.45 -1.77
CA VAL A 93 20.19 1.41 -1.12
C VAL A 93 21.16 2.01 -2.14
N GLY A 94 21.18 3.34 -2.25
CA GLY A 94 22.01 4.09 -3.20
C GLY A 94 21.44 4.19 -4.62
N ASP A 95 20.26 3.61 -4.87
CA ASP A 95 19.51 3.74 -6.12
C ASP A 95 18.01 4.00 -5.87
N GLU A 96 17.72 4.80 -4.85
CA GLU A 96 16.35 5.14 -4.45
C GLU A 96 15.71 6.09 -5.47
N ARG A 97 14.55 5.70 -5.99
CA ARG A 97 13.82 6.46 -7.03
C ARG A 97 12.33 6.35 -6.81
N ILE A 98 11.59 7.41 -7.07
CA ILE A 98 10.12 7.42 -7.03
C ILE A 98 9.63 8.21 -8.24
N ASP A 99 8.65 7.65 -8.93
CA ASP A 99 7.92 8.28 -10.03
C ASP A 99 6.43 8.23 -9.72
N LEU A 100 5.80 9.41 -9.76
CA LEU A 100 4.40 9.65 -9.40
C LEU A 100 3.65 10.06 -10.65
N ARG A 101 2.56 9.36 -10.95
CA ARG A 101 1.72 9.62 -12.12
C ARG A 101 0.28 9.72 -11.71
N HIS A 102 -0.42 10.67 -12.28
CA HIS A 102 -1.87 10.80 -12.16
C HIS A 102 -2.47 10.27 -13.46
N ALA A 103 -3.51 9.45 -13.34
CA ALA A 103 -4.14 8.79 -14.47
C ALA A 103 -5.66 8.94 -14.40
N ASP A 104 -6.28 9.26 -15.54
CA ASP A 104 -7.71 9.52 -15.64
C ASP A 104 -8.46 8.23 -16.02
N GLY A 105 -9.04 7.58 -15.01
CA GLY A 105 -9.79 6.34 -15.20
C GLY A 105 -8.92 5.08 -15.38
N ALA A 106 -9.58 3.95 -15.65
CA ALA A 106 -8.98 2.63 -15.57
C ALA A 106 -7.93 2.34 -16.66
N ASP A 107 -8.18 2.76 -17.90
CA ASP A 107 -7.29 2.48 -19.03
C ASP A 107 -5.98 3.28 -18.93
N ASP A 108 -6.07 4.55 -18.53
CA ASP A 108 -4.89 5.38 -18.27
C ASP A 108 -4.13 4.86 -17.05
N THR A 109 -4.83 4.39 -16.01
CA THR A 109 -4.22 3.76 -14.84
C THR A 109 -3.42 2.52 -15.26
N LEU A 110 -4.01 1.65 -16.09
CA LEU A 110 -3.32 0.49 -16.63
C LEU A 110 -2.09 0.89 -17.46
N THR A 111 -2.19 1.92 -18.29
CA THR A 111 -1.07 2.45 -19.07
C THR A 111 0.05 2.96 -18.15
N ALA A 112 -0.29 3.74 -17.12
CA ALA A 112 0.66 4.27 -16.14
C ALA A 112 1.39 3.17 -15.36
N THR A 113 0.72 2.04 -15.05
CA THR A 113 1.36 0.89 -14.39
C THR A 113 2.34 0.14 -15.30
N ARG A 114 2.22 0.27 -16.63
CA ARG A 114 3.15 -0.35 -17.60
C ARG A 114 4.38 0.51 -17.87
N ALA A 115 4.26 1.82 -17.70
CA ALA A 115 5.38 2.72 -17.89
C ALA A 115 6.55 2.38 -16.96
N ALA A 116 7.75 2.32 -17.54
CA ALA A 116 9.00 2.06 -16.83
C ALA A 116 9.27 3.13 -15.77
N LEU A 117 10.05 2.80 -14.75
CA LEU A 117 10.52 3.80 -13.81
C LEU A 117 11.43 4.80 -14.54
N SER A 118 11.09 6.09 -14.49
CA SER A 118 11.84 7.11 -15.23
C SER A 118 13.31 7.14 -14.78
N PRO A 119 14.27 7.26 -15.71
CA PRO A 119 15.65 7.57 -15.35
C PRO A 119 15.66 8.99 -14.76
N GLY A 120 15.97 9.12 -13.47
CA GLY A 120 15.81 10.39 -12.75
C GLY A 120 16.64 10.47 -11.48
N ARG A 121 16.67 11.66 -10.89
CA ARG A 121 17.32 11.93 -9.59
C ARG A 121 16.50 11.34 -8.44
N PRO A 122 17.13 11.00 -7.30
CA PRO A 122 16.40 10.59 -6.10
C PRO A 122 15.28 11.56 -5.76
N HIS A 123 14.11 11.02 -5.45
CA HIS A 123 12.97 11.85 -5.08
C HIS A 123 13.19 12.41 -3.66
N PRO A 124 13.12 13.73 -3.42
CA PRO A 124 13.43 14.31 -2.12
C PRO A 124 12.34 14.02 -1.06
N ALA A 125 11.11 13.72 -1.50
CA ALA A 125 10.02 13.42 -0.59
C ALA A 125 10.08 11.98 -0.08
N ARG A 126 9.77 11.81 1.20
CA ARG A 126 9.55 10.51 1.83
C ARG A 126 8.14 10.05 1.51
N PHE A 127 8.01 8.82 1.04
CA PHE A 127 6.70 8.20 0.84
C PHE A 127 6.44 7.21 1.98
N LEU A 128 5.37 7.44 2.75
CA LEU A 128 4.97 6.59 3.87
C LEU A 128 3.66 5.88 3.54
N ALA A 129 3.72 4.57 3.33
CA ALA A 129 2.54 3.73 3.20
C ALA A 129 2.21 3.08 4.55
N VAL A 130 0.98 3.27 5.03
CA VAL A 130 0.51 2.72 6.30
C VAL A 130 -0.64 1.75 6.04
N CYS A 131 -0.49 0.50 6.50
CA CYS A 131 -1.54 -0.49 6.35
C CYS A 131 -2.77 -0.11 7.19
N THR A 132 -3.93 -0.04 6.54
CA THR A 132 -5.23 0.20 7.18
C THR A 132 -6.28 -0.87 6.84
N ASN A 133 -5.86 -1.93 6.15
CA ASN A 133 -6.73 -3.02 5.71
C ASN A 133 -7.02 -4.03 6.84
N GLY A 134 -8.14 -3.84 7.53
CA GLY A 134 -8.55 -4.71 8.64
C GLY A 134 -8.98 -6.12 8.24
N ARG A 135 -9.28 -6.37 6.95
CA ARG A 135 -9.55 -7.73 6.45
C ARG A 135 -8.25 -8.53 6.27
N HIS A 136 -7.16 -7.83 5.98
CA HIS A 136 -5.82 -8.43 5.92
C HIS A 136 -5.29 -8.71 7.32
N ASP A 137 -5.22 -7.66 8.15
CA ASP A 137 -4.74 -7.73 9.53
C ASP A 137 -5.42 -6.67 10.41
N ALA A 138 -6.11 -7.12 11.45
CA ALA A 138 -6.87 -6.25 12.34
C ALA A 138 -5.97 -5.39 13.25
N CYS A 139 -4.82 -5.90 13.68
CA CYS A 139 -3.86 -5.19 14.53
C CYS A 139 -3.24 -4.01 13.77
N CYS A 140 -2.76 -4.26 12.55
CA CYS A 140 -2.27 -3.23 11.63
C CYS A 140 -3.32 -2.16 11.39
N ALA A 141 -4.57 -2.54 11.14
CA ALA A 141 -5.61 -1.56 10.87
C ALA A 141 -6.02 -0.74 12.09
N ASN A 142 -5.99 -1.33 13.29
CA ASN A 142 -6.30 -0.61 14.54
C ASN A 142 -5.22 0.42 14.89
N GLN A 143 -3.95 0.10 14.66
CA GLN A 143 -2.83 1.02 14.93
C GLN A 143 -2.56 1.99 13.77
N GLY A 144 -2.75 1.54 12.53
CA GLY A 144 -2.45 2.28 11.32
C GLY A 144 -3.42 3.43 11.05
N ARG A 145 -4.73 3.26 11.31
CA ARG A 145 -5.71 4.34 11.09
C ARG A 145 -5.45 5.57 11.98
N PRO A 146 -5.21 5.44 13.30
CA PRO A 146 -4.76 6.57 14.13
C PRO A 146 -3.46 7.19 13.63
N LEU A 147 -2.48 6.37 13.21
CA LEU A 147 -1.20 6.86 12.68
C LEU A 147 -1.39 7.74 11.44
N VAL A 148 -2.16 7.27 10.45
CA VAL A 148 -2.46 8.06 9.24
C VAL A 148 -3.15 9.39 9.60
N ARG A 149 -4.10 9.37 10.54
CA ARG A 149 -4.76 10.60 11.00
C ARG A 149 -3.76 11.58 11.62
N ALA A 150 -2.85 11.09 12.45
CA ALA A 150 -1.83 11.91 13.10
C ALA A 150 -0.81 12.49 12.10
N LEU A 151 -0.36 11.69 11.12
CA LEU A 151 0.55 12.16 10.05
C LEU A 151 -0.10 13.27 9.22
N ARG A 152 -1.35 13.08 8.78
CA ARG A 152 -2.10 14.09 8.02
C ARG A 152 -2.31 15.38 8.80
N ALA A 153 -2.59 15.28 10.11
CA ALA A 153 -2.76 16.45 10.97
C ALA A 153 -1.47 17.29 11.10
N ARG A 154 -0.30 16.71 10.83
CA ARG A 154 1.00 17.42 10.87
C ARG A 154 1.36 18.12 9.56
N GLY A 155 0.53 18.02 8.52
CA GLY A 155 0.81 18.60 7.22
C GLY A 155 1.79 17.78 6.37
N GLU A 156 2.10 16.55 6.77
CA GLU A 156 2.63 15.55 5.84
C GLU A 156 1.47 15.20 4.90
N GLY A 157 1.39 15.94 3.79
CA GLY A 157 0.37 15.79 2.75
C GLY A 157 0.31 14.38 2.14
N PRO A 158 -0.76 14.06 1.39
CA PRO A 158 -1.03 12.70 0.91
C PRO A 158 0.12 12.10 0.09
#